data_AF-A0A6C0CWS3-F1
#
_entry.id   AF-A0A6C0CWS3-F1
#
_cell.length_a   1.000
_cell.length_b   1.000
_cell.length_c   1.000
_cell.angle_alpha   90.00
_cell.angle_beta   90.00
_cell.angle_gamma   90.00
#
_symmetry.space_group_name_H-M   'P 1'
#
loop_
_entity.id
_entity.type
_entity.pdbx_description
1 polymer ?
#
loop_
_entity_poly.entity_id
_entity_poly.type
_entity_poly.pdbx_seq_one_letter_code
_entity_poly.pdbx_strand_id
1 'polypeptide(L)'
;MSSTEDGENTENTENTENTENTGAKGNNVGAFIKDILIALIHVLILGFLGANYVYLTRIDLDMFFPTDVDQRPYTNENKVGNKLPPLCSGNKAETESMKGGKRYKQKGGAKGSGCGDFINICQSKLFDNKYFEGMFDYGFPYTMESKEETFGGIVTSWFANKVKYSYVWLRIVIKTIISFSSSFCAMVPEKAKDIVPFIFGPFAIFMILVISSMWYIPSLVSVFWNENSDWGMVISVIGLFFGWTWMVPLFTSFVQMFGLMFKLMLLPIMMNFSELVKIMGNQWNTFYMKLIFFILCIISAFKNLNLYVAIAMTIIFLINMIPPKASKSESAMVKVE
;
A
#
# COMPACT_ATOMS: atom_id res chain seq x y z
N MET A 1 -0.83 -73.52 17.55
CA MET A 1 0.23 -74.32 18.19
C MET A 1 1.53 -73.90 17.52
N SER A 2 2.28 -73.01 18.17
CA SER A 2 3.47 -73.35 18.99
C SER A 2 4.68 -73.57 18.08
N SER A 3 5.85 -72.96 18.20
CA SER A 3 6.43 -71.93 19.07
C SER A 3 7.93 -71.86 18.69
N THR A 4 8.53 -70.66 18.76
CA THR A 4 9.98 -70.36 19.04
C THR A 4 11.05 -70.94 18.06
N GLU A 5 12.24 -70.36 17.85
CA GLU A 5 13.08 -69.45 18.65
C GLU A 5 14.21 -68.83 17.78
N ASP A 6 14.83 -67.79 18.35
CA ASP A 6 15.85 -66.88 17.83
C ASP A 6 17.25 -67.47 17.55
N GLY A 7 18.08 -66.70 16.83
CA GLY A 7 19.51 -66.97 16.67
C GLY A 7 20.24 -65.88 15.86
N GLU A 8 20.50 -64.75 16.50
CA GLU A 8 21.40 -63.67 16.05
C GLU A 8 22.87 -64.16 16.11
N ASN A 9 23.66 -63.92 15.05
CA ASN A 9 25.12 -63.76 15.18
C ASN A 9 25.70 -63.02 13.97
N THR A 10 26.05 -61.77 14.27
CA THR A 10 26.83 -60.81 13.49
C THR A 10 28.27 -61.29 13.33
N GLU A 11 28.86 -61.18 12.14
CA GLU A 11 30.20 -60.59 11.98
C GLU A 11 30.60 -60.34 10.51
N ASN A 12 31.02 -59.09 10.28
CA ASN A 12 32.07 -58.65 9.35
C ASN A 12 31.75 -58.48 7.86
N THR A 13 31.04 -57.38 7.60
CA THR A 13 31.49 -56.24 6.78
C THR A 13 32.73 -56.48 5.88
N GLU A 14 32.50 -56.93 4.65
CA GLU A 14 33.41 -56.63 3.54
C GLU A 14 32.93 -55.38 2.81
N ASN A 15 33.79 -54.37 2.89
CA ASN A 15 33.80 -53.14 2.14
C ASN A 15 33.38 -53.33 0.68
N THR A 16 32.13 -52.98 0.37
CA THR A 16 31.85 -52.42 -0.95
C THR A 16 31.87 -50.92 -0.76
N GLU A 17 32.99 -50.30 -1.11
CA GLU A 17 33.04 -48.88 -1.43
C GLU A 17 31.92 -48.63 -2.46
N ASN A 18 30.75 -48.23 -1.98
CA ASN A 18 29.90 -47.35 -2.76
C ASN A 18 30.70 -46.05 -2.83
N THR A 19 31.58 -45.98 -3.82
CA THR A 19 31.84 -44.74 -4.51
C THR A 19 30.45 -44.30 -4.97
N GLU A 20 29.74 -43.58 -4.10
CA GLU A 20 28.72 -42.65 -4.54
C GLU A 20 29.49 -41.78 -5.52
N ASN A 21 29.36 -42.13 -6.80
CA ASN A 21 29.47 -41.19 -7.88
C ASN A 21 28.67 -39.99 -7.38
N THR A 22 29.37 -38.99 -6.88
CA THR A 22 28.94 -37.61 -6.79
C THR A 22 28.78 -37.17 -8.23
N GLY A 23 27.81 -37.79 -8.92
CA GLY A 23 27.45 -37.56 -10.28
C GLY A 23 27.11 -36.10 -10.33
N ALA A 24 27.99 -35.34 -10.97
CA ALA A 24 27.87 -33.91 -11.11
C ALA A 24 26.42 -33.60 -11.45
N LYS A 25 25.72 -32.90 -10.56
CA LYS A 25 24.32 -32.53 -10.74
C LYS A 25 24.21 -31.91 -12.13
N GLY A 26 23.57 -32.62 -13.05
CA GLY A 26 23.47 -32.21 -14.44
C GLY A 26 22.83 -30.82 -14.53
N ASN A 27 23.24 -30.03 -15.51
CA ASN A 27 22.68 -28.69 -15.68
C ASN A 27 21.23 -28.78 -16.15
N ASN A 28 20.28 -28.37 -15.30
CA ASN A 28 18.89 -28.17 -15.71
C ASN A 28 18.69 -26.72 -16.18
N VAL A 29 19.21 -26.43 -17.37
CA VAL A 29 19.18 -25.09 -17.97
C VAL A 29 17.73 -24.60 -18.18
N GLY A 30 16.82 -25.51 -18.53
CA GLY A 30 15.40 -25.16 -18.72
C GLY A 30 14.74 -24.66 -17.43
N ALA A 31 14.94 -25.36 -16.31
CA ALA A 31 14.44 -24.93 -15.00
C ALA A 31 15.11 -23.63 -14.54
N PHE A 32 16.41 -23.46 -14.81
CA PHE A 32 17.13 -22.23 -14.50
C PHE A 32 16.56 -21.02 -15.23
N ILE A 33 16.32 -21.11 -16.54
CA ILE A 33 15.72 -20.02 -17.35
C ILE A 33 14.30 -19.70 -16.85
N LYS A 34 13.49 -20.73 -16.54
CA LYS A 34 12.16 -20.53 -15.97
C LYS A 34 12.24 -19.76 -14.65
N ASP A 35 13.14 -20.15 -13.76
CA ASP A 35 13.31 -19.49 -12.46
C ASP A 35 13.85 -18.04 -12.62
N ILE A 36 14.67 -17.74 -13.63
CA ILE A 36 15.07 -16.36 -13.98
C ILE A 36 13.86 -15.52 -14.41
N LEU A 37 13.00 -16.04 -15.29
CA LEU A 37 11.80 -15.33 -15.73
C LEU A 37 10.86 -15.04 -14.54
N ILE A 38 10.68 -16.03 -13.66
CA ILE A 38 9.93 -15.86 -12.42
C ILE A 38 10.57 -14.78 -11.55
N ALA A 39 11.89 -14.78 -11.38
CA ALA A 39 12.60 -13.76 -10.61
C ALA A 39 12.41 -12.35 -11.18
N LEU A 40 12.47 -12.20 -12.52
CA LEU A 40 12.23 -10.92 -13.18
C LEU A 40 10.82 -10.40 -12.87
N ILE A 41 9.79 -11.26 -12.98
CA ILE A 41 8.40 -10.89 -12.68
C ILE A 41 8.26 -10.46 -11.22
N HIS A 42 8.85 -11.21 -10.28
CA HIS A 42 8.80 -10.86 -8.85
C HIS A 42 9.43 -9.50 -8.57
N VAL A 43 10.60 -9.22 -9.15
CA VAL A 43 11.29 -7.94 -8.98
C VAL A 43 10.49 -6.79 -9.58
N LEU A 44 9.86 -6.98 -10.74
CA LEU A 44 8.98 -5.98 -11.33
C LEU A 44 7.77 -5.70 -10.43
N ILE A 45 7.10 -6.74 -9.91
CA ILE A 45 5.97 -6.57 -8.99
C ILE A 45 6.42 -5.81 -7.73
N LEU A 46 7.55 -6.19 -7.14
CA LEU A 46 8.10 -5.52 -5.96
C LEU A 46 8.46 -4.06 -6.25
N GLY A 47 9.06 -3.79 -7.41
CA GLY A 47 9.37 -2.46 -7.89
C GLY A 47 8.11 -1.60 -8.09
N PHE A 48 7.04 -2.16 -8.64
CA PHE A 48 5.76 -1.48 -8.80
C PHE A 48 5.12 -1.16 -7.44
N LEU A 49 5.12 -2.11 -6.50
CA LEU A 49 4.59 -1.88 -5.15
C LEU A 49 5.41 -0.82 -4.40
N GLY A 50 6.74 -0.85 -4.52
CA GLY A 50 7.63 0.16 -3.98
C GLY A 50 7.34 1.54 -4.59
N ALA A 51 7.27 1.63 -5.91
CA ALA A 51 6.98 2.89 -6.61
C ALA A 51 5.60 3.46 -6.25
N ASN A 52 4.58 2.60 -6.16
CA ASN A 52 3.24 3.00 -5.71
C ASN A 52 3.30 3.61 -4.32
N TYR A 53 4.08 3.02 -3.40
CA TYR A 53 4.19 3.56 -2.06
C TYR A 53 4.95 4.90 -2.02
N VAL A 54 6.07 5.02 -2.76
CA VAL A 54 6.77 6.32 -2.91
C VAL A 54 5.82 7.38 -3.49
N TYR A 55 5.01 7.02 -4.49
CA TYR A 55 4.00 7.91 -5.04
C TYR A 55 3.05 8.43 -3.97
N LEU A 56 2.56 7.57 -3.08
CA LEU A 56 1.70 7.96 -1.96
C LEU A 56 2.39 8.95 -0.99
N THR A 57 3.72 8.85 -0.81
CA THR A 57 4.46 9.81 0.02
C THR A 57 4.65 11.19 -0.64
N ARG A 58 4.36 11.33 -1.94
CA ARG A 58 4.58 12.55 -2.73
C ARG A 58 3.32 13.33 -3.07
N ILE A 59 2.15 12.77 -2.76
CA ILE A 59 0.85 13.38 -3.05
C ILE A 59 0.23 13.99 -1.80
N ASP A 60 -0.86 14.74 -1.98
CA ASP A 60 -1.73 15.14 -0.89
C ASP A 60 -2.54 13.93 -0.38
N LEU A 61 -2.13 13.36 0.75
CA LEU A 61 -2.80 12.21 1.36
C LEU A 61 -4.24 12.48 1.77
N ASP A 62 -4.60 13.74 2.04
CA ASP A 62 -5.99 14.09 2.38
C ASP A 62 -6.94 13.89 1.20
N MET A 63 -6.46 13.93 -0.04
CA MET A 63 -7.29 13.62 -1.20
C MET A 63 -7.61 12.11 -1.31
N PHE A 64 -6.72 11.24 -0.84
CA PHE A 64 -6.88 9.78 -0.99
C PHE A 64 -7.50 9.14 0.24
N PHE A 65 -7.10 9.64 1.41
CA PHE A 65 -7.48 9.15 2.72
C PHE A 65 -8.05 10.31 3.55
N PRO A 66 -9.15 10.95 3.13
CA PRO A 66 -9.68 12.11 3.85
C PRO A 66 -10.13 11.71 5.25
N THR A 67 -9.67 12.47 6.24
CA THR A 67 -9.99 12.29 7.66
C THR A 67 -10.84 13.41 8.23
N ASP A 68 -10.92 14.55 7.52
CA ASP A 68 -11.76 15.68 7.91
C ASP A 68 -13.21 15.43 7.49
N VAL A 69 -14.10 15.30 8.47
CA VAL A 69 -15.53 15.06 8.26
C VAL A 69 -16.26 16.24 7.62
N ASP A 70 -15.66 17.43 7.66
CA ASP A 70 -16.20 18.65 7.05
C ASP A 70 -15.78 18.81 5.56
N GLN A 71 -15.19 17.75 4.99
CA GLN A 71 -14.72 17.73 3.60
C GLN A 71 -15.26 16.52 2.83
N ARG A 72 -15.08 16.54 1.50
CA ARG A 72 -15.40 15.41 0.64
C ARG A 72 -14.57 14.18 1.06
N PRO A 73 -15.13 12.96 1.01
CA PRO A 73 -16.44 12.59 0.50
C PRO A 73 -17.56 12.62 1.57
N TYR A 74 -17.31 13.12 2.79
CA TYR A 74 -18.26 13.00 3.90
C TYR A 74 -19.37 14.05 3.87
N THR A 75 -19.09 15.22 3.29
CA THR A 75 -20.06 16.30 3.09
C THR A 75 -19.83 16.98 1.74
N ASN A 76 -20.87 17.60 1.20
CA ASN A 76 -20.84 18.49 0.05
C ASN A 76 -20.91 19.97 0.43
N GLU A 77 -21.06 20.29 1.71
CA GLU A 77 -21.20 21.64 2.25
C GLU A 77 -20.15 21.90 3.34
N ASN A 78 -19.70 23.15 3.45
CA ASN A 78 -18.83 23.58 4.55
C ASN A 78 -19.65 23.86 5.82
N LYS A 79 -18.97 24.18 6.94
CA LYS A 79 -19.61 24.52 8.23
C LYS A 79 -20.61 25.68 8.19
N VAL A 80 -20.60 26.47 7.13
CA VAL A 80 -21.46 27.65 6.91
C VAL A 80 -22.61 27.32 5.94
N GLY A 81 -22.70 26.08 5.44
CA GLY A 81 -23.75 25.62 4.50
C GLY A 81 -23.45 25.93 3.03
N ASN A 82 -22.26 26.42 2.69
CA ASN A 82 -21.89 26.69 1.30
C ASN A 82 -21.36 25.41 0.63
N LYS A 83 -21.78 25.16 -0.62
CA LYS A 83 -21.28 24.02 -1.42
C LYS A 83 -19.76 24.05 -1.54
N LEU A 84 -19.13 22.89 -1.34
CA LEU A 84 -17.70 22.72 -1.50
C LEU A 84 -17.30 22.83 -2.97
N PRO A 85 -16.19 23.54 -3.29
CA PRO A 85 -15.68 23.64 -4.65
C PRO A 85 -15.30 22.26 -5.21
N PRO A 86 -15.18 22.12 -6.55
CA PRO A 86 -14.73 20.88 -7.17
C PRO A 86 -13.34 20.48 -6.67
N LEU A 87 -13.13 19.16 -6.55
CA LEU A 87 -11.96 18.54 -5.94
C LEU A 87 -10.66 18.87 -6.68
N CYS A 88 -10.73 18.84 -8.00
CA CYS A 88 -9.71 19.38 -8.90
C CYS A 88 -10.37 20.47 -9.74
N SER A 89 -10.02 21.73 -9.48
CA SER A 89 -10.43 22.83 -10.35
C SER A 89 -9.57 22.75 -11.61
N GLY A 90 -10.05 22.04 -12.63
CA GLY A 90 -9.42 22.10 -13.95
C GLY A 90 -9.41 23.54 -14.49
N ASN A 91 -8.80 23.74 -15.66
CA ASN A 91 -8.83 25.01 -16.42
C ASN A 91 -10.27 25.51 -16.74
N LYS A 92 -11.32 24.80 -16.31
CA LYS A 92 -12.74 25.20 -16.37
C LYS A 92 -13.18 26.08 -15.20
N ALA A 93 -12.31 26.38 -14.23
CA ALA A 93 -12.64 27.20 -13.06
C ALA A 93 -12.56 28.73 -13.29
N GLU A 94 -12.55 29.19 -14.54
CA GLU A 94 -12.56 30.63 -14.85
C GLU A 94 -13.97 31.25 -14.87
N THR A 95 -15.05 30.48 -14.89
CA THR A 95 -16.39 31.06 -15.13
C THR A 95 -17.21 31.37 -13.89
N GLU A 96 -16.88 30.84 -12.70
CA GLU A 96 -17.64 31.15 -11.48
C GLU A 96 -16.71 31.45 -10.30
N SER A 97 -16.16 32.67 -10.30
CA SER A 97 -15.47 33.21 -9.13
C SER A 97 -16.48 33.54 -8.03
N MET A 98 -16.78 32.58 -7.15
CA MET A 98 -17.43 32.92 -5.88
C MET A 98 -16.40 33.58 -4.95
N LYS A 99 -16.66 34.85 -4.60
CA LYS A 99 -15.97 35.58 -3.54
C LYS A 99 -16.28 34.91 -2.19
N GLY A 100 -15.27 34.32 -1.55
CA GLY A 100 -15.33 33.95 -0.13
C GLY A 100 -15.23 32.47 0.22
N GLY A 101 -15.34 31.56 -0.73
CA GLY A 101 -14.97 30.16 -0.52
C GLY A 101 -13.44 30.02 -0.60
N LYS A 102 -12.79 29.44 0.42
CA LYS A 102 -11.42 28.95 0.25
C LYS A 102 -11.46 27.98 -0.94
N ARG A 103 -10.93 28.43 -2.09
CA ARG A 103 -10.64 27.52 -3.21
C ARG A 103 -9.90 26.34 -2.60
N TYR A 104 -10.24 25.12 -2.99
CA TYR A 104 -9.31 24.00 -2.87
C TYR A 104 -8.16 24.31 -3.84
N LYS A 105 -7.36 25.33 -3.52
CA LYS A 105 -5.95 25.25 -3.83
C LYS A 105 -5.59 23.95 -3.14
N GLN A 106 -5.10 22.96 -3.88
CA GLN A 106 -4.09 22.09 -3.29
C GLN A 106 -3.19 23.06 -2.54
N LYS A 107 -3.34 23.11 -1.21
CA LYS A 107 -2.33 23.72 -0.38
C LYS A 107 -1.17 22.85 -0.76
N GLY A 108 -0.29 23.37 -1.62
CA GLY A 108 0.92 22.68 -2.03
C GLY A 108 1.44 22.11 -0.74
N GLY A 109 1.39 20.77 -0.65
CA GLY A 109 1.79 20.06 0.55
C GLY A 109 3.08 20.72 0.94
N ALA A 110 3.12 21.26 2.17
CA ALA A 110 4.19 22.14 2.61
C ALA A 110 5.50 21.64 2.00
N LYS A 111 6.22 22.53 1.28
CA LYS A 111 7.57 22.25 0.80
C LYS A 111 8.29 21.43 1.89
N GLY A 112 8.46 20.13 1.69
CA GLY A 112 9.26 19.28 2.59
C GLY A 112 8.58 18.24 3.51
N SER A 113 7.37 17.70 3.27
CA SER A 113 6.90 16.53 4.06
C SER A 113 6.87 15.18 3.33
N GLY A 114 7.12 15.17 2.02
CA GLY A 114 7.14 13.97 1.19
C GLY A 114 8.53 13.57 0.71
N CYS A 115 8.70 12.31 0.32
CA CYS A 115 9.97 11.78 -0.18
C CYS A 115 10.13 12.15 -1.66
N GLY A 116 10.79 13.28 -1.95
CA GLY A 116 11.01 13.78 -3.30
C GLY A 116 10.00 14.84 -3.74
N ASP A 117 9.93 15.07 -5.05
CA ASP A 117 9.10 16.13 -5.61
C ASP A 117 7.60 15.83 -5.49
N PHE A 118 6.83 16.86 -5.13
CA PHE A 118 5.39 16.74 -4.97
C PHE A 118 4.71 16.42 -6.31
N ILE A 119 3.80 15.45 -6.29
CA ILE A 119 3.02 15.03 -7.46
C ILE A 119 1.61 15.63 -7.37
N ASN A 120 1.30 16.51 -8.31
CA ASN A 120 -0.04 17.05 -8.44
C ASN A 120 -0.97 16.07 -9.19
N ILE A 121 -1.82 15.36 -8.44
CA ILE A 121 -2.77 14.41 -9.01
C ILE A 121 -3.86 15.05 -9.89
N CYS A 122 -4.16 16.34 -9.71
CA CYS A 122 -5.20 17.04 -10.46
C CYS A 122 -4.80 17.32 -11.91
N GLN A 123 -3.56 17.01 -12.31
CA GLN A 123 -3.13 17.02 -13.71
C GLN A 123 -3.53 15.74 -14.46
N SER A 124 -4.02 14.71 -13.76
CA SER A 124 -4.43 13.46 -14.42
C SER A 124 -5.74 13.63 -15.18
N LYS A 125 -5.78 13.12 -16.42
CA LYS A 125 -6.99 13.05 -17.26
C LYS A 125 -8.11 12.20 -16.65
N LEU A 126 -7.81 11.40 -15.63
CA LEU A 126 -8.82 10.61 -14.93
C LEU A 126 -9.85 11.46 -14.19
N PHE A 127 -9.46 12.65 -13.72
CA PHE A 127 -10.40 13.58 -13.10
C PHE A 127 -11.35 14.25 -14.10
N ASP A 128 -11.11 14.13 -15.42
CA ASP A 128 -12.08 14.55 -16.44
C ASP A 128 -13.24 13.53 -16.59
N ASN A 129 -13.07 12.31 -16.06
CA ASN A 129 -14.10 11.28 -16.09
C ASN A 129 -15.02 11.39 -14.86
N LYS A 130 -16.29 11.68 -15.10
CA LYS A 130 -17.32 11.83 -14.06
C LYS A 130 -17.43 10.63 -13.10
N TYR A 131 -17.24 9.40 -13.58
CA TYR A 131 -17.32 8.21 -12.74
C TYR A 131 -16.13 8.09 -11.79
N PHE A 132 -14.94 8.51 -12.24
CA PHE A 132 -13.75 8.50 -11.43
C PHE A 132 -13.75 9.65 -10.42
N GLU A 133 -14.12 10.86 -10.85
CA GLU A 133 -14.34 12.01 -9.95
C GLU A 133 -15.38 11.65 -8.87
N GLY A 134 -16.46 10.98 -9.27
CA GLY A 134 -17.50 10.48 -8.37
C GLY A 134 -17.02 9.56 -7.23
N MET A 135 -15.85 8.92 -7.36
CA MET A 135 -15.27 8.11 -6.27
C MET A 135 -14.71 8.95 -5.11
N PHE A 136 -14.41 10.22 -5.37
CA PHE A 136 -13.86 11.16 -4.39
C PHE A 136 -14.90 12.18 -3.93
N ASP A 137 -16.03 12.26 -4.63
CA ASP A 137 -17.13 13.16 -4.32
C ASP A 137 -18.02 12.66 -3.17
N TYR A 138 -18.84 13.59 -2.66
CA TYR A 138 -19.90 13.25 -1.72
C TYR A 138 -20.87 12.28 -2.39
N GLY A 139 -21.05 11.12 -1.77
CA GLY A 139 -21.78 10.00 -2.36
C GLY A 139 -22.18 8.98 -1.31
N PHE A 140 -22.63 7.82 -1.77
CA PHE A 140 -23.03 6.73 -0.88
C PHE A 140 -21.88 6.31 0.06
N PRO A 141 -22.14 6.04 1.35
CA PRO A 141 -23.45 6.08 2.01
C PRO A 141 -23.81 7.43 2.63
N TYR A 142 -22.95 8.45 2.52
CA TYR A 142 -23.12 9.72 3.23
C TYR A 142 -24.32 10.53 2.75
N THR A 143 -24.74 10.35 1.49
CA THR A 143 -25.98 10.93 0.92
C THR A 143 -27.27 10.39 1.56
N MET A 144 -27.19 9.35 2.38
CA MET A 144 -28.34 8.75 3.05
C MET A 144 -28.66 9.43 4.40
N GLU A 145 -27.84 10.38 4.84
CA GLU A 145 -28.14 11.19 6.02
C GLU A 145 -29.40 12.02 5.74
N SER A 146 -30.46 11.70 6.46
CA SER A 146 -31.74 12.41 6.38
C SER A 146 -31.85 13.41 7.52
N LYS A 147 -32.42 14.58 7.22
CA LYS A 147 -32.86 15.56 8.23
C LYS A 147 -34.27 15.25 8.76
N GLU A 148 -34.94 14.25 8.20
CA GLU A 148 -36.29 13.84 8.60
C GLU A 148 -36.23 12.84 9.77
N GLU A 149 -37.03 13.07 10.81
CA GLU A 149 -37.13 12.21 12.00
C GLU A 149 -38.03 10.97 11.77
N THR A 150 -38.07 10.44 10.55
CA THR A 150 -38.79 9.18 10.27
C THR A 150 -37.94 7.99 10.69
N PHE A 151 -38.55 6.86 11.06
CA PHE A 151 -37.81 5.65 11.43
C PHE A 151 -36.79 5.24 10.35
N GLY A 152 -37.19 5.33 9.07
CA GLY A 152 -36.28 5.11 7.94
C GLY A 152 -35.11 6.10 7.94
N GLY A 153 -35.37 7.39 8.15
CA GLY A 153 -34.34 8.42 8.26
C GLY A 153 -33.37 8.19 9.42
N ILE A 154 -33.85 7.72 10.57
CA ILE A 154 -33.00 7.41 11.74
C ILE A 154 -32.07 6.24 11.41
N VAL A 155 -32.58 5.17 10.79
CA VAL A 155 -31.77 3.99 10.43
C VAL A 155 -30.72 4.34 9.36
N THR A 156 -31.08 5.12 8.33
CA THR A 156 -30.14 5.49 7.27
C THR A 156 -29.08 6.47 7.77
N SER A 157 -29.46 7.44 8.61
CA SER A 157 -28.52 8.35 9.26
C SER A 157 -27.59 7.63 10.23
N TRP A 158 -28.09 6.67 11.01
CA TRP A 158 -27.26 5.79 11.84
C TRP A 158 -26.23 5.04 10.99
N PHE A 159 -26.67 4.38 9.91
CA PHE A 159 -25.77 3.63 9.02
C PHE A 159 -24.68 4.52 8.42
N ALA A 160 -25.06 5.67 7.84
CA ALA A 160 -24.10 6.62 7.27
C ALA A 160 -23.09 7.11 8.30
N ASN A 161 -23.54 7.38 9.54
CA ASN A 161 -22.67 7.79 10.63
C ASN A 161 -21.66 6.70 11.04
N LYS A 162 -22.11 5.44 11.15
CA LYS A 162 -21.23 4.33 11.54
C LYS A 162 -20.18 4.03 10.47
N VAL A 163 -20.58 4.06 9.21
CA VAL A 163 -19.66 3.90 8.08
C VAL A 163 -18.64 5.04 8.05
N LYS A 164 -19.09 6.30 8.21
CA LYS A 164 -18.23 7.50 8.26
C LYS A 164 -17.11 7.37 9.28
N TYR A 165 -17.43 7.10 10.54
CA TYR A 165 -16.40 7.00 11.58
C TYR A 165 -15.46 5.80 11.39
N SER A 166 -15.99 4.66 10.92
CA SER A 166 -15.15 3.51 10.59
C SER A 166 -14.11 3.86 9.51
N TYR A 167 -14.52 4.57 8.43
CA TYR A 167 -13.60 5.02 7.38
C TYR A 167 -12.60 6.08 7.90
N VAL A 168 -13.05 7.05 8.68
CA VAL A 168 -12.19 8.09 9.24
C VAL A 168 -11.07 7.46 10.08
N TRP A 169 -11.42 6.55 11.00
CA TRP A 169 -10.43 5.89 11.86
C TRP A 169 -9.42 5.08 11.05
N LEU A 170 -9.86 4.31 10.05
CA LEU A 170 -8.97 3.54 9.18
C LEU A 170 -7.99 4.46 8.43
N ARG A 171 -8.52 5.56 7.88
CA ARG A 171 -7.75 6.54 7.11
C ARG A 171 -6.72 7.27 7.98
N ILE A 172 -7.05 7.56 9.24
CA ILE A 172 -6.08 8.11 10.21
C ILE A 172 -4.90 7.15 10.36
N VAL A 173 -5.16 5.87 10.63
CA VAL A 173 -4.09 4.86 10.80
C VAL A 173 -3.23 4.74 9.54
N ILE A 174 -3.85 4.71 8.36
CA ILE A 174 -3.12 4.66 7.08
C ILE A 174 -2.23 5.88 6.89
N LYS A 175 -2.77 7.09 7.10
CA LYS A 175 -2.00 8.33 7.00
C LYS A 175 -0.83 8.31 7.97
N THR A 176 -1.05 7.87 9.21
CA THR A 176 0.03 7.73 10.20
C THR A 176 1.14 6.80 9.72
N ILE A 177 0.80 5.64 9.14
CA ILE A 177 1.79 4.69 8.60
C ILE A 177 2.60 5.33 7.45
N ILE A 178 1.92 6.01 6.52
CA ILE A 178 2.57 6.65 5.37
C ILE A 178 3.45 7.81 5.83
N SER A 179 2.95 8.68 6.71
CA SER A 179 3.70 9.80 7.28
C SER A 179 4.87 9.34 8.15
N PHE A 180 4.72 8.23 8.89
CA PHE A 180 5.83 7.63 9.61
C PHE A 180 6.92 7.17 8.64
N SER A 181 6.56 6.51 7.55
CA SER A 181 7.54 6.12 6.53
C SER A 181 8.18 7.33 5.83
N SER A 182 7.44 8.40 5.60
CA SER A 182 8.00 9.60 4.97
C SER A 182 8.98 10.33 5.88
N SER A 183 8.85 10.20 7.20
CA SER A 183 9.79 10.80 8.14
C SER A 183 11.24 10.28 7.97
N PHE A 184 11.43 9.03 7.52
CA PHE A 184 12.76 8.47 7.26
C PHE A 184 13.47 9.08 6.05
N CYS A 185 12.75 9.78 5.17
CA CYS A 185 13.36 10.43 4.01
C CYS A 185 14.24 11.62 4.40
N ALA A 186 14.05 12.18 5.60
CA ALA A 186 14.96 13.19 6.15
C ALA A 186 16.33 12.60 6.55
N MET A 187 16.44 11.28 6.71
CA MET A 187 17.67 10.60 7.13
C MET A 187 18.58 10.20 5.97
N VAL A 188 18.16 10.45 4.72
CA VAL A 188 18.85 9.97 3.50
C VAL A 188 19.16 11.17 2.59
N PRO A 189 20.31 11.17 1.87
CA PRO A 189 20.65 12.24 0.94
C PRO A 189 19.56 12.49 -0.11
N GLU A 190 19.44 13.74 -0.58
CA GLU A 190 18.44 14.18 -1.59
C GLU A 190 18.29 13.21 -2.77
N LYS A 191 19.41 12.73 -3.32
CA LYS A 191 19.43 11.81 -4.48
C LYS A 191 18.87 10.42 -4.21
N ALA A 192 18.74 10.04 -2.95
CA ALA A 192 18.29 8.72 -2.50
C ALA A 192 17.04 8.80 -1.60
N LYS A 193 16.36 9.95 -1.51
CA LYS A 193 15.15 10.13 -0.67
C LYS A 193 14.07 9.08 -0.91
N ASP A 194 13.99 8.54 -2.12
CA ASP A 194 12.98 7.56 -2.50
C ASP A 194 13.30 6.15 -2.03
N ILE A 195 14.57 5.84 -1.73
CA ILE A 195 14.99 4.45 -1.54
C ILE A 195 14.33 3.83 -0.32
N VAL A 196 14.18 4.59 0.77
CA VAL A 196 13.58 4.08 2.02
C VAL A 196 12.12 3.72 1.83
N PRO A 197 11.23 4.64 1.36
CA PRO A 197 9.84 4.28 1.10
C PRO A 197 9.71 3.27 -0.05
N PHE A 198 10.65 3.21 -1.00
CA PHE A 198 10.62 2.20 -2.06
C PHE A 198 10.86 0.78 -1.53
N ILE A 199 11.85 0.61 -0.63
CA ILE A 199 12.16 -0.67 0.02
C ILE A 199 11.07 -1.05 1.04
N PHE A 200 10.64 -0.10 1.86
CA PHE A 200 9.65 -0.33 2.91
C PHE A 200 8.23 -0.48 2.35
N GLY A 201 7.96 0.10 1.18
CA GLY A 201 6.64 0.20 0.59
C GLY A 201 5.86 -1.11 0.46
N PRO A 202 6.43 -2.18 -0.12
CA PRO A 202 5.75 -3.48 -0.20
C PRO A 202 5.33 -4.01 1.18
N PHE A 203 6.18 -3.85 2.20
CA PHE A 203 5.87 -4.26 3.58
C PHE A 203 4.80 -3.37 4.20
N ALA A 204 4.87 -2.06 3.99
CA ALA A 204 3.87 -1.11 4.47
C ALA A 204 2.49 -1.38 3.87
N ILE A 205 2.42 -1.59 2.55
CA ILE A 205 1.17 -1.95 1.86
C ILE A 205 0.62 -3.26 2.43
N PHE A 206 1.46 -4.29 2.58
CA PHE A 206 1.05 -5.55 3.18
C PHE A 206 0.50 -5.36 4.61
N MET A 207 1.20 -4.61 5.45
CA MET A 207 0.77 -4.30 6.81
C MET A 207 -0.56 -3.55 6.84
N ILE A 208 -0.75 -2.55 5.97
CA ILE A 208 -2.01 -1.82 5.87
C ILE A 208 -3.15 -2.76 5.46
N LEU A 209 -2.91 -3.70 4.54
CA LEU A 209 -3.92 -4.69 4.13
C LEU A 209 -4.30 -5.65 5.26
N VAL A 210 -3.31 -6.09 6.05
CA VAL A 210 -3.55 -6.92 7.24
C VAL A 210 -4.35 -6.16 8.30
N ILE A 211 -4.02 -4.89 8.54
CA ILE A 211 -4.79 -4.04 9.46
C ILE A 211 -6.22 -3.87 8.94
N SER A 212 -6.38 -3.62 7.64
CA SER A 212 -7.70 -3.45 7.01
C SER A 212 -8.55 -4.71 7.05
N SER A 213 -7.96 -5.91 6.97
CA SER A 213 -8.72 -7.17 7.04
C SER A 213 -9.27 -7.44 8.44
N MET A 214 -8.59 -6.94 9.48
CA MET A 214 -9.05 -7.01 10.87
C MET A 214 -9.92 -5.80 11.29
N TRP A 215 -10.23 -4.89 10.35
CA TRP A 215 -10.90 -3.63 10.67
C TRP A 215 -12.37 -3.76 11.10
N TYR A 216 -12.92 -4.97 11.03
CA TYR A 216 -14.26 -5.26 11.53
C TYR A 216 -14.36 -5.00 13.04
N ILE A 217 -13.28 -5.19 13.81
CA ILE A 217 -13.26 -4.97 15.26
C ILE A 217 -13.42 -3.48 15.59
N PRO A 218 -12.57 -2.55 15.09
CA PRO A 218 -12.81 -1.11 15.23
C PRO A 218 -14.18 -0.66 14.70
N SER A 219 -14.64 -1.25 13.60
CA SER A 219 -15.96 -0.93 13.03
C SER A 219 -17.12 -1.38 13.93
N LEU A 220 -16.95 -2.47 14.69
CA LEU A 220 -17.92 -2.89 15.70
C LEU A 220 -17.92 -1.94 16.90
N VAL A 221 -16.74 -1.47 17.33
CA VAL A 221 -16.64 -0.45 18.38
C VAL A 221 -17.33 0.85 17.92
N SER A 222 -17.16 1.26 16.66
CA SER A 222 -17.80 2.48 16.16
C SER A 222 -19.33 2.41 16.18
N VAL A 223 -19.94 1.22 16.08
CA VAL A 223 -21.40 1.04 16.22
C VAL A 223 -21.92 1.53 17.57
N PHE A 224 -21.11 1.43 18.63
CA PHE A 224 -21.48 1.85 19.99
C PHE A 224 -20.86 3.20 20.39
N TRP A 225 -20.09 3.84 19.51
CA TRP A 225 -19.35 5.06 19.79
C TRP A 225 -19.76 6.21 18.87
N ASN A 226 -19.49 7.46 19.28
CA ASN A 226 -19.83 8.69 18.54
C ASN A 226 -21.27 8.71 18.01
N GLU A 227 -22.22 8.57 18.93
CA GLU A 227 -23.64 8.64 18.60
C GLU A 227 -24.12 10.10 18.56
N ASN A 228 -24.74 10.48 17.44
CA ASN A 228 -25.27 11.84 17.26
C ASN A 228 -26.79 11.91 17.50
N SER A 229 -27.44 10.78 17.73
CA SER A 229 -28.89 10.67 17.95
C SER A 229 -29.20 9.76 19.13
N ASP A 230 -30.08 10.17 20.03
CA ASP A 230 -30.52 9.37 21.17
C ASP A 230 -31.06 7.98 20.76
N TRP A 231 -31.64 7.88 19.55
CA TRP A 231 -32.14 6.62 18.99
C TRP A 231 -31.07 5.70 18.41
N GLY A 232 -29.89 6.23 18.06
CA GLY A 232 -28.84 5.44 17.42
C GLY A 232 -28.27 4.37 18.35
N MET A 233 -28.15 4.66 19.65
CA MET A 233 -27.75 3.66 20.65
C MET A 233 -28.82 2.56 20.79
N VAL A 234 -30.10 2.93 20.76
CA VAL A 234 -31.22 1.97 20.81
C VAL A 234 -31.18 1.05 19.58
N ILE A 235 -30.96 1.59 18.38
CA ILE A 235 -30.81 0.80 17.14
C ILE A 235 -29.61 -0.15 17.22
N SER A 236 -28.48 0.30 17.77
CA SER A 236 -27.31 -0.54 17.99
C SER A 236 -27.61 -1.68 18.99
N VAL A 237 -28.32 -1.41 20.09
CA VAL A 237 -28.66 -2.46 21.08
C VAL A 237 -29.66 -3.46 20.50
N ILE A 238 -30.73 -3.00 19.84
CA ILE A 238 -31.71 -3.88 19.19
C ILE A 238 -31.02 -4.71 18.11
N GLY A 239 -30.09 -4.12 17.36
CA GLY A 239 -29.36 -4.81 16.31
C GLY A 239 -28.47 -5.95 16.76
N LEU A 240 -28.07 -5.99 18.03
CA LEU A 240 -27.36 -7.15 18.57
C LEU A 240 -28.22 -8.41 18.49
N PHE A 241 -29.53 -8.29 18.69
CA PHE A 241 -30.49 -9.40 18.62
C PHE A 241 -30.87 -9.77 17.19
N PHE A 242 -30.94 -8.77 16.29
CA PHE A 242 -31.36 -8.96 14.91
C PHE A 242 -30.20 -9.07 13.89
N GLY A 243 -28.96 -9.01 14.36
CA GLY A 243 -27.75 -9.29 13.57
C GLY A 243 -27.15 -8.09 12.82
N TRP A 244 -27.84 -6.96 12.66
CA TRP A 244 -27.32 -5.86 11.83
C TRP A 244 -26.10 -5.15 12.43
N THR A 245 -25.92 -5.16 13.76
CA THR A 245 -24.71 -4.62 14.39
C THR A 245 -23.46 -5.42 14.09
N TRP A 246 -23.59 -6.66 13.66
CA TRP A 246 -22.47 -7.51 13.22
C TRP A 246 -22.28 -7.40 11.71
N MET A 247 -23.40 -7.39 10.97
CA MET A 247 -23.41 -7.32 9.51
C MET A 247 -22.87 -5.99 8.98
N VAL A 248 -23.27 -4.86 9.56
CA VAL A 248 -22.84 -3.54 9.08
C VAL A 248 -21.33 -3.36 9.19
N PRO A 249 -20.66 -3.61 10.34
CA PRO A 249 -19.20 -3.61 10.43
C PRO A 249 -18.54 -4.57 9.44
N LEU A 250 -19.05 -5.81 9.31
CA LEU A 250 -18.47 -6.81 8.42
C LEU A 250 -18.49 -6.36 6.96
N PHE A 251 -19.64 -5.91 6.45
CA PHE A 251 -19.76 -5.40 5.09
C PHE A 251 -18.96 -4.12 4.88
N THR A 252 -18.95 -3.22 5.87
CA THR A 252 -18.18 -1.98 5.80
C THR A 252 -16.68 -2.27 5.68
N SER A 253 -16.15 -3.17 6.51
CA SER A 253 -14.74 -3.56 6.46
C SER A 253 -14.38 -4.31 5.19
N PHE A 254 -15.28 -5.15 4.68
CA PHE A 254 -15.13 -5.79 3.38
C PHE A 254 -14.97 -4.74 2.26
N VAL A 255 -15.91 -3.79 2.14
CA VAL A 255 -15.86 -2.73 1.13
C VAL A 255 -14.64 -1.82 1.31
N GLN A 256 -14.27 -1.51 2.56
CA GLN A 256 -13.06 -0.76 2.89
C GLN A 256 -11.80 -1.46 2.38
N MET A 257 -11.67 -2.77 2.59
CA MET A 257 -10.52 -3.55 2.14
C MET A 257 -10.35 -3.48 0.62
N PHE A 258 -11.42 -3.71 -0.15
CA PHE A 258 -11.35 -3.61 -1.62
C PHE A 258 -11.03 -2.19 -2.09
N GLY A 259 -11.70 -1.19 -1.51
CA GLY A 259 -11.43 0.21 -1.83
C GLY A 259 -9.99 0.62 -1.52
N LEU A 260 -9.42 0.07 -0.44
CA LEU A 260 -8.04 0.30 -0.05
C LEU A 260 -7.04 -0.41 -0.96
N MET A 261 -7.28 -1.68 -1.34
CA MET A 261 -6.47 -2.37 -2.33
C MET A 261 -6.42 -1.59 -3.65
N PHE A 262 -7.58 -1.11 -4.11
CA PHE A 262 -7.67 -0.26 -5.30
C PHE A 262 -6.86 1.02 -5.13
N LYS A 263 -7.03 1.77 -4.03
CA LYS A 263 -6.32 3.03 -3.76
C LYS A 263 -4.81 2.89 -3.62
N LEU A 264 -4.32 1.80 -3.02
CA LEU A 264 -2.88 1.59 -2.79
C LEU A 264 -2.17 1.01 -4.01
N MET A 265 -2.81 0.12 -4.77
CA MET A 265 -2.16 -0.63 -5.84
C MET A 265 -2.50 -0.11 -7.24
N LEU A 266 -3.78 0.11 -7.52
CA LEU A 266 -4.26 0.37 -8.89
C LEU A 266 -4.37 1.86 -9.19
N LEU A 267 -4.80 2.65 -8.20
CA LEU A 267 -5.08 4.05 -8.38
C LEU A 267 -3.83 4.85 -8.81
N PRO A 268 -2.64 4.71 -8.19
CA PRO A 268 -1.44 5.43 -8.65
C PRO A 268 -1.05 5.09 -10.10
N ILE A 269 -1.19 3.81 -10.47
CA ILE A 269 -0.93 3.31 -11.83
C ILE A 269 -1.84 4.01 -12.84
N MET A 270 -3.13 4.06 -12.52
CA MET A 270 -4.11 4.72 -13.37
C MET A 270 -3.83 6.22 -13.48
N MET A 271 -3.57 6.91 -12.36
CA MET A 271 -3.44 8.37 -12.35
C MET A 271 -2.21 8.87 -13.08
N ASN A 272 -1.04 8.27 -12.85
CA ASN A 272 0.20 8.76 -13.44
C ASN A 272 1.26 7.65 -13.57
N PHE A 273 1.02 6.71 -14.49
CA PHE A 273 1.96 5.62 -14.78
C PHE A 273 3.39 6.11 -15.13
N SER A 274 3.50 7.24 -15.83
CA SER A 274 4.79 7.82 -16.21
C SER A 274 5.64 8.17 -14.98
N GLU A 275 5.04 8.78 -13.95
CA GLU A 275 5.74 9.09 -12.70
C GLU A 275 6.17 7.83 -11.95
N LEU A 276 5.37 6.75 -11.96
CA LEU A 276 5.79 5.48 -11.35
C LEU A 276 7.00 4.88 -12.05
N VAL A 277 7.02 4.88 -13.39
CA VAL A 277 8.18 4.39 -14.16
C VAL A 277 9.42 5.25 -13.87
N LYS A 278 9.27 6.57 -13.72
CA LYS A 278 10.38 7.45 -13.30
C LYS A 278 10.89 7.12 -11.90
N ILE A 279 9.99 6.84 -10.95
CA ILE A 279 10.37 6.43 -9.59
C ILE A 279 11.15 5.10 -9.64
N MET A 280 10.66 4.10 -10.37
CA MET A 280 11.38 2.83 -10.53
C MET A 280 12.75 3.02 -11.21
N GLY A 281 12.81 3.89 -12.21
CA GLY A 281 14.01 4.24 -12.98
C GLY A 281 15.02 5.12 -12.24
N ASN A 282 14.69 5.60 -11.02
CA ASN A 282 15.65 6.33 -10.20
C ASN A 282 16.86 5.42 -9.87
N GLN A 283 18.07 5.96 -9.94
CA GLN A 283 19.33 5.20 -9.87
C GLN A 283 19.40 4.26 -8.67
N TRP A 284 18.99 4.73 -7.50
CA TRP A 284 19.00 3.96 -6.25
C TRP A 284 17.91 2.88 -6.21
N ASN A 285 16.73 3.17 -6.73
CA ASN A 285 15.61 2.20 -6.80
C ASN A 285 15.90 1.11 -7.83
N THR A 286 16.42 1.49 -9.00
CA THR A 286 16.89 0.55 -10.03
C THR A 286 18.02 -0.32 -9.51
N PHE A 287 18.97 0.26 -8.76
CA PHE A 287 20.04 -0.51 -8.11
C PHE A 287 19.48 -1.53 -7.12
N TYR A 288 18.53 -1.16 -6.27
CA TYR A 288 17.88 -2.09 -5.34
C TYR A 288 17.14 -3.22 -6.06
N MET A 289 16.37 -2.91 -7.11
CA MET A 289 15.72 -3.94 -7.94
C MET A 289 16.73 -4.90 -8.59
N LYS A 290 17.82 -4.35 -9.15
CA LYS A 290 18.92 -5.13 -9.73
C LYS A 290 19.58 -6.05 -8.69
N LEU A 291 19.77 -5.54 -7.47
CA LEU A 291 20.32 -6.32 -6.35
C LEU A 291 19.43 -7.52 -6.01
N ILE A 292 18.13 -7.32 -5.86
CA ILE A 292 17.20 -8.44 -5.59
C ILE A 292 17.20 -9.43 -6.74
N PHE A 293 17.15 -8.94 -7.98
CA PHE A 293 17.17 -9.79 -9.17
C PHE A 293 18.39 -10.71 -9.20
N PHE A 294 19.59 -10.16 -8.94
CA PHE A 294 20.80 -10.96 -8.89
C PHE A 294 20.82 -11.98 -7.75
N ILE A 295 20.33 -11.62 -6.56
CA ILE A 295 20.19 -12.58 -5.45
C ILE A 295 19.30 -13.76 -5.87
N LEU A 296 18.15 -13.49 -6.49
CA LEU A 296 17.25 -14.54 -6.97
C LEU A 296 17.88 -15.39 -8.08
N CYS A 297 18.63 -14.78 -9.00
CA CYS A 297 19.38 -15.49 -10.04
C CYS A 297 20.47 -16.41 -9.44
N ILE A 298 21.18 -15.96 -8.40
CA ILE A 298 22.17 -16.78 -7.67
C ILE A 298 21.46 -17.99 -7.04
N ILE A 299 20.36 -17.76 -6.32
CA ILE A 299 19.58 -18.84 -5.70
C ILE A 299 19.12 -19.86 -6.74
N SER A 300 18.62 -19.38 -7.88
CA SER A 300 18.22 -20.24 -9.01
C SER A 300 19.40 -21.03 -9.59
N ALA A 301 20.58 -20.41 -9.70
CA ALA A 301 21.78 -21.06 -10.21
C ALA A 301 22.20 -22.23 -9.32
N PHE A 302 22.26 -22.04 -8.00
CA PHE A 302 22.58 -23.13 -7.05
C PHE A 302 21.50 -24.21 -7.00
N LYS A 303 20.25 -23.86 -7.28
CA LYS A 303 19.14 -24.82 -7.32
C LYS A 303 19.18 -25.71 -8.57
N ASN A 304 19.49 -25.15 -9.74
CA ASN A 304 19.23 -25.81 -11.03
C ASN A 304 20.49 -26.19 -11.84
N LEU A 305 21.66 -25.64 -11.52
CA LEU A 305 22.90 -25.87 -12.27
C LEU A 305 23.95 -26.61 -11.43
N ASN A 306 24.98 -27.09 -12.11
CA ASN A 306 26.17 -27.63 -11.46
C ASN A 306 26.89 -26.53 -10.65
N LEU A 307 27.47 -26.94 -9.52
CA LEU A 307 28.15 -26.08 -8.56
C LEU A 307 29.21 -25.18 -9.20
N TYR A 308 30.04 -25.70 -10.11
CA TYR A 308 31.07 -24.90 -10.79
C TYR A 308 30.49 -23.74 -11.61
N VAL A 309 29.39 -24.00 -12.32
CA VAL A 309 28.69 -22.98 -13.13
C VAL A 309 28.00 -21.96 -12.21
N ALA A 310 27.39 -22.43 -11.12
CA ALA A 310 26.75 -21.55 -10.14
C ALA A 310 27.75 -20.61 -9.45
N ILE A 311 28.93 -21.11 -9.05
CA ILE A 311 30.00 -20.32 -8.46
C ILE A 311 30.50 -19.25 -9.45
N ALA A 312 30.78 -19.64 -10.70
CA ALA A 312 31.24 -18.71 -11.72
C ALA A 312 30.24 -17.56 -11.97
N MET A 313 28.95 -17.87 -12.07
CA MET A 313 27.91 -16.84 -12.20
C MET A 313 27.78 -15.94 -10.96
N THR A 314 27.92 -16.51 -9.77
CA THR A 314 27.88 -15.75 -8.52
C THR A 314 28.98 -14.69 -8.48
N ILE A 315 30.20 -15.03 -8.89
CA ILE A 315 31.32 -14.09 -8.97
C ILE A 315 31.00 -12.95 -9.95
N ILE A 316 30.49 -13.28 -11.14
CA ILE A 316 30.11 -12.27 -12.15
C ILE A 316 29.01 -11.34 -11.60
N PHE A 317 28.01 -11.88 -10.90
CA PHE A 317 26.94 -11.09 -10.33
C PHE A 317 27.43 -10.19 -9.19
N LEU A 318 28.29 -10.68 -8.29
CA LEU A 318 28.88 -9.88 -7.22
C LEU A 318 29.69 -8.69 -7.75
N ILE A 319 30.47 -8.88 -8.83
CA ILE A 319 31.21 -7.78 -9.48
C ILE A 319 30.25 -6.70 -10.01
N ASN A 320 29.05 -7.10 -10.46
CA ASN A 320 28.03 -6.19 -10.97
C ASN A 320 27.15 -5.53 -9.88
N MET A 321 27.39 -5.81 -8.60
CA MET A 321 26.66 -5.25 -7.43
C MET A 321 27.28 -3.95 -6.88
N ILE A 322 28.15 -3.28 -7.63
CA ILE A 322 28.74 -2.01 -7.20
C ILE A 322 27.64 -0.93 -7.08
N PRO A 323 27.46 -0.31 -5.89
CA PRO A 323 26.46 0.71 -5.68
C PRO A 323 26.74 1.96 -6.52
N PRO A 324 25.70 2.71 -6.93
CA PRO A 324 25.89 4.01 -7.57
C PRO A 324 26.68 4.94 -6.63
N LYS A 325 27.62 5.72 -7.19
CA LYS A 325 28.45 6.63 -6.39
C LYS A 325 27.54 7.68 -5.73
N ALA A 326 27.47 7.66 -4.39
CA ALA A 326 26.98 8.80 -3.64
C ALA A 326 27.97 9.95 -3.86
N SER A 327 27.59 11.00 -4.59
CA SER A 327 28.45 12.17 -4.73
C SER A 327 28.62 12.84 -3.37
N LYS A 328 29.86 13.08 -2.93
CA LYS A 328 30.17 13.99 -1.83
C LYS A 328 29.67 15.40 -2.16
N SER A 329 28.55 15.80 -1.58
CA SER A 329 27.96 17.15 -1.52
C SER A 329 26.65 16.92 -0.76
N GLU A 330 26.52 17.17 0.54
CA GLU A 330 26.75 18.42 1.27
C GLU A 330 26.94 18.05 2.77
N SER A 331 28.19 17.80 3.19
CA SER A 331 28.55 17.73 4.61
C SER A 331 29.26 19.02 5.04
N ALA A 332 28.87 20.14 4.46
CA ALA A 332 29.46 21.45 4.69
C ALA A 332 28.36 22.51 4.77
N MET A 333 27.62 22.52 5.88
CA MET A 333 27.11 23.70 6.59
C MET A 333 26.13 23.27 7.69
N VAL A 334 26.66 22.61 8.73
CA VAL A 334 26.21 22.89 10.10
C VAL A 334 27.43 23.49 10.79
N LYS A 335 27.70 24.76 10.47
CA LYS A 335 28.38 25.62 11.44
C LYS A 335 27.31 26.02 12.43
N VAL A 336 27.46 25.49 13.63
CA VAL A 336 26.88 26.02 14.85
C VAL A 336 27.34 27.47 14.97
N GLU A 337 26.40 28.41 14.94
CA GLU A 337 26.46 29.68 15.67
C GLU A 337 25.13 29.86 16.41
#